data_AF-A0A8D8ASV1-F1
#
_entry.id   AF-A0A8D8ASV1-F1
#
_cell.length_a   1.000
_cell.length_b   1.000
_cell.length_c   1.000
_cell.angle_alpha   90.00
_cell.angle_beta   90.00
_cell.angle_gamma   90.00
#
_symmetry.space_group_name_H-M   'P 1'
#
loop_
_entity.id
_entity.type
_entity.pdbx_description
1 polymer ?
#
loop_
_entity_poly.entity_id
_entity_poly.type
_entity_poly.pdbx_seq_one_letter_code
_entity_poly.pdbx_strand_id
1 'polypeptide(L)'
;MLTQFLGNLSCPVEVGQVFVIGARPIDDAERVNINFLSGKSDDAENIFHFSIRFHDDIIIRNSKVGGSWGPEEREDNLNELTAPNPVSPGEIFRLYILVGDDRFHVAINGHPYCTYGFRGPLADIRTIRIDKDIQQIVQVDHRQAYPAPFPAIQLEETFNTFSNDVPKQFLPGHVIIMTAIPFGNPRGGFIIRFNENGTKKQALHLNPRFDPHYVVVRNSHTDTLE
;
A
#
# COMPACT_ATOMS: atom_id res chain seq x y z
N MET A 1 -8.28 7.65 16.39
CA MET A 1 -7.21 8.38 15.67
C MET A 1 -7.18 7.79 14.27
N LEU A 2 -7.23 8.64 13.24
CA LEU A 2 -7.13 8.18 11.86
C LEU A 2 -5.66 7.99 11.49
N THR A 3 -5.41 6.98 10.67
CA THR A 3 -4.09 6.64 10.16
C THR A 3 -3.95 7.18 8.73
N GLN A 4 -2.75 7.61 8.34
CA GLN A 4 -2.45 7.99 6.96
C GLN A 4 -1.10 7.41 6.51
N PHE A 5 -0.98 7.18 5.20
CA PHE A 5 0.27 6.79 4.55
C PHE A 5 0.73 7.91 3.61
N LEU A 6 2.02 8.21 3.63
CA LEU A 6 2.66 9.09 2.63
C LEU A 6 4.09 8.62 2.32
N GLY A 7 4.20 7.73 1.34
CA GLY A 7 5.46 7.08 0.95
C GLY A 7 5.96 7.56 -0.42
N ASN A 8 7.28 7.69 -0.57
CA ASN A 8 7.90 7.86 -1.89
C ASN A 8 8.16 6.49 -2.52
N LEU A 9 8.09 6.44 -3.85
CA LEU A 9 8.53 5.30 -4.65
C LEU A 9 10.05 5.33 -4.87
N SER A 10 10.64 4.14 -5.00
CA SER A 10 12.08 3.95 -5.26
C SER A 10 12.52 4.41 -6.62
N CYS A 11 11.65 4.10 -7.57
CA CYS A 11 11.90 4.14 -8.98
C CYS A 11 10.67 4.76 -9.64
N PRO A 12 10.84 5.30 -10.85
CA PRO A 12 9.71 5.63 -11.70
C PRO A 12 8.77 4.42 -11.82
N VAL A 13 7.49 4.71 -11.99
CA VAL A 13 6.50 3.66 -12.26
C VAL A 13 6.67 3.19 -13.69
N GLU A 14 6.82 1.87 -13.86
CA GLU A 14 7.02 1.24 -15.16
C GLU A 14 5.93 0.21 -15.46
N VAL A 15 5.75 -0.08 -16.75
CA VAL A 15 4.83 -1.12 -17.22
C VAL A 15 5.24 -2.48 -16.63
N GLY A 16 4.25 -3.27 -16.22
CA GLY A 16 4.44 -4.55 -15.55
C GLY A 16 4.72 -4.43 -14.05
N GLN A 17 4.78 -3.22 -13.49
CA GLN A 17 4.82 -3.02 -12.04
C GLN A 17 3.44 -3.26 -11.42
N VAL A 18 3.43 -3.74 -10.18
CA VAL A 18 2.24 -4.05 -9.40
C VAL A 18 2.32 -3.37 -8.06
N PHE A 19 1.22 -2.72 -7.66
CA PHE A 19 1.02 -2.20 -6.32
C PHE A 19 0.03 -3.09 -5.57
N VAL A 20 0.36 -3.43 -4.34
CA VAL A 20 -0.52 -4.14 -3.41
C VAL A 20 -0.75 -3.25 -2.21
N ILE A 21 -2.00 -2.84 -2.02
CA ILE A 21 -2.38 -1.91 -0.95
C ILE A 21 -3.46 -2.59 -0.11
N GLY A 22 -3.23 -2.70 1.19
CA GLY A 22 -4.21 -3.23 2.13
C GLY A 22 -4.50 -2.22 3.23
N ALA A 23 -5.77 -1.99 3.53
CA ALA A 23 -6.19 -1.10 4.60
C ALA A 23 -7.54 -1.50 5.19
N ARG A 24 -7.79 -1.05 6.42
CA ARG A 24 -9.06 -1.14 7.14
C ARG A 24 -9.62 0.27 7.34
N PRO A 25 -10.75 0.64 6.74
CA PRO A 25 -11.50 1.84 7.09
C PRO A 25 -12.04 1.75 8.52
N ILE A 26 -12.41 2.87 9.13
CA ILE A 26 -13.22 2.86 10.35
C ILE A 26 -14.63 2.28 10.07
N ASP A 27 -15.35 1.88 11.12
CA ASP A 27 -16.63 1.16 11.00
C ASP A 27 -17.75 2.02 10.37
N ASP A 28 -17.64 3.36 10.44
CA ASP A 28 -18.56 4.36 9.88
C ASP A 28 -17.88 5.26 8.82
N ALA A 29 -16.88 4.72 8.11
CA ALA A 29 -16.12 5.48 7.13
C ALA A 29 -17.02 6.10 6.06
N GLU A 30 -16.86 7.40 5.79
CA GLU A 30 -17.53 8.05 4.66
C GLU A 30 -16.70 7.85 3.39
N ARG A 31 -15.37 7.96 3.52
CA ARG A 31 -14.46 7.99 2.38
C ARG A 31 -13.07 7.46 2.69
N VAL A 32 -12.49 6.78 1.71
CA VAL A 32 -11.08 6.42 1.67
C VAL A 32 -10.50 6.81 0.31
N ASN A 33 -9.32 7.45 0.33
CA ASN A 33 -8.60 7.76 -0.91
C ASN A 33 -7.27 7.03 -0.98
N ILE A 34 -6.96 6.56 -2.19
CA ILE A 34 -5.65 6.07 -2.61
C ILE A 34 -5.21 6.94 -3.77
N ASN A 35 -4.05 7.58 -3.65
CA ASN A 35 -3.57 8.56 -4.61
C ASN A 35 -2.14 8.25 -5.07
N PHE A 36 -1.93 8.33 -6.38
CA PHE A 36 -0.62 8.25 -7.03
C PHE A 36 -0.25 9.66 -7.48
N LEU A 37 0.71 10.25 -6.77
CA LEU A 37 1.01 11.67 -6.84
C LEU A 37 2.37 11.93 -7.45
N SER A 38 2.53 13.11 -8.05
CA SER A 38 3.84 13.55 -8.55
C SER A 38 4.82 14.00 -7.47
N GLY A 39 4.35 14.12 -6.23
CA GLY A 39 5.18 14.38 -5.07
C GLY A 39 4.36 14.50 -3.78
N LYS A 40 5.02 14.97 -2.71
CA LYS A 40 4.43 15.14 -1.38
C LYS A 40 3.78 16.51 -1.14
N SER A 41 4.00 17.47 -2.03
CA SER A 41 3.37 18.80 -1.94
C SER A 41 1.84 18.70 -2.06
N ASP A 42 1.13 19.67 -1.53
CA ASP A 42 -0.33 19.79 -1.70
C ASP A 42 -0.71 20.19 -3.14
N ASP A 43 0.20 20.85 -3.84
CA ASP A 43 0.06 21.20 -5.26
C ASP A 43 0.52 20.08 -6.21
N ALA A 44 0.94 18.93 -5.67
CA ALA A 44 1.34 17.80 -6.50
C ALA A 44 0.16 17.33 -7.38
N GLU A 45 0.48 16.95 -8.60
CA GLU A 45 -0.50 16.36 -9.50
C GLU A 45 -0.93 15.00 -8.97
N ASN A 46 -2.19 14.65 -9.21
CA ASN A 46 -2.73 13.36 -8.85
C ASN A 46 -2.97 12.56 -10.12
N ILE A 47 -1.99 11.75 -10.50
CA ILE A 47 -2.01 11.01 -11.77
C ILE A 47 -3.07 9.91 -11.72
N PHE A 48 -3.29 9.31 -10.56
CA PHE A 48 -4.38 8.36 -10.34
C PHE A 48 -4.98 8.52 -8.94
N HIS A 49 -6.20 9.03 -8.92
CA HIS A 49 -7.06 9.15 -7.74
C HIS A 49 -8.06 8.01 -7.73
N PHE A 50 -8.07 7.22 -6.66
CA PHE A 50 -9.04 6.17 -6.41
C PHE A 50 -9.76 6.46 -5.09
N SER A 51 -11.04 6.81 -5.16
CA SER A 51 -11.83 7.29 -4.03
C SER A 51 -13.00 6.36 -3.77
N ILE A 52 -12.89 5.55 -2.73
CA ILE A 52 -13.99 4.72 -2.22
C ILE A 52 -14.89 5.63 -1.38
N ARG A 53 -16.17 5.76 -1.76
CA ARG A 53 -17.18 6.52 -1.03
C ARG A 53 -18.27 5.55 -0.57
N PHE A 54 -18.29 5.26 0.72
CA PHE A 54 -19.15 4.23 1.29
C PHE A 54 -20.61 4.66 1.34
N HIS A 55 -20.87 5.94 1.64
CA HIS A 55 -22.24 6.47 1.71
C HIS A 55 -22.96 6.43 0.36
N ASP A 56 -22.25 6.78 -0.71
CA ASP A 56 -22.79 6.80 -2.07
C ASP A 56 -22.69 5.42 -2.76
N ASP A 57 -22.14 4.42 -2.06
CA ASP A 57 -21.81 3.08 -2.54
C ASP A 57 -21.06 3.08 -3.88
N ILE A 58 -20.04 3.92 -4.03
CA ILE A 58 -19.36 4.12 -5.30
C ILE A 58 -17.85 4.30 -5.15
N ILE A 59 -17.10 3.84 -6.15
CA ILE A 59 -15.68 4.16 -6.28
C ILE A 59 -15.46 5.07 -7.49
N ILE A 60 -14.98 6.27 -7.20
CA ILE A 60 -14.65 7.27 -8.23
C ILE A 60 -13.16 7.17 -8.58
N ARG A 61 -12.87 7.15 -9.89
CA ARG A 61 -11.51 7.27 -10.41
C ARG A 61 -11.36 8.57 -11.19
N ASN A 62 -10.24 9.26 -10.97
CA ASN A 62 -9.96 10.51 -11.68
C ASN A 62 -8.46 10.82 -11.70
N SER A 63 -8.08 11.91 -12.35
CA SER A 63 -6.75 12.51 -12.29
C SER A 63 -6.89 14.02 -12.10
N LYS A 64 -5.95 14.61 -11.36
CA LYS A 64 -5.76 16.06 -11.22
C LYS A 64 -4.44 16.43 -11.89
N VAL A 65 -4.49 16.88 -13.14
CA VAL A 65 -3.31 17.24 -13.96
C VAL A 65 -3.46 18.70 -14.37
N GLY A 66 -2.37 19.47 -14.38
CA GLY A 66 -2.42 20.92 -14.62
C GLY A 66 -3.25 21.67 -13.56
N GLY A 67 -3.29 21.15 -12.33
CA GLY A 67 -4.00 21.76 -11.20
C GLY A 67 -5.52 21.56 -11.18
N SER A 68 -6.11 20.90 -12.18
CA SER A 68 -7.57 20.72 -12.30
C SER A 68 -7.95 19.25 -12.37
N TRP A 69 -9.09 18.90 -11.77
CA TRP A 69 -9.66 17.56 -11.88
C TRP A 69 -10.24 17.33 -13.28
N GLY A 70 -9.97 16.16 -13.86
CA GLY A 70 -10.60 15.73 -15.11
C GLY A 70 -12.03 15.19 -14.90
N PRO A 71 -12.60 14.54 -15.94
CA PRO A 71 -13.88 13.86 -15.84
C PRO A 71 -13.82 12.64 -14.90
N GLU A 72 -14.74 12.53 -13.94
CA GLU A 72 -14.82 11.36 -13.06
C GLU A 72 -15.25 10.10 -13.83
N GLU A 73 -14.64 8.96 -13.53
CA GLU A 73 -15.12 7.64 -13.96
C GLU A 73 -15.75 6.92 -12.77
N ARG A 74 -16.94 6.36 -12.99
CA ARG A 74 -17.82 5.82 -11.94
C ARG A 74 -18.23 4.39 -12.24
N GLU A 75 -18.99 4.18 -13.30
CA GLU A 75 -19.46 2.85 -13.69
C GLU A 75 -18.95 2.42 -15.07
N ASP A 76 -18.47 3.38 -15.88
CA ASP A 76 -18.18 3.23 -17.31
C ASP A 76 -17.17 2.12 -17.65
N ASN A 77 -16.32 1.75 -16.69
CA ASN A 77 -15.24 0.78 -16.84
C ASN A 77 -15.37 -0.40 -15.85
N LEU A 78 -16.58 -0.66 -15.36
CA LEU A 78 -16.91 -1.84 -14.56
C LEU A 78 -17.46 -2.96 -15.45
N ASN A 79 -17.32 -4.20 -14.99
CA ASN A 79 -18.05 -5.32 -15.57
C ASN A 79 -19.50 -5.33 -15.03
N GLU A 80 -20.47 -5.77 -15.83
CA GLU A 80 -21.88 -5.92 -15.45
C GLU A 80 -22.10 -6.72 -14.15
N LEU A 81 -21.17 -7.61 -13.80
CA LEU A 81 -21.23 -8.42 -12.58
C LEU A 81 -20.52 -7.79 -11.37
N THR A 82 -19.87 -6.63 -11.55
CA THR A 82 -19.09 -5.95 -10.51
C THR A 82 -19.98 -4.95 -9.77
N ALA A 83 -20.07 -5.09 -8.44
CA ALA A 83 -20.74 -4.10 -7.60
C ALA A 83 -20.06 -2.72 -7.73
N PRO A 84 -20.81 -1.60 -7.73
CA PRO A 84 -20.24 -0.25 -7.80
C PRO A 84 -19.16 0.02 -6.75
N ASN A 85 -19.35 -0.49 -5.53
CA ASN A 85 -18.33 -0.55 -4.49
C ASN A 85 -18.35 -1.91 -3.76
N PRO A 86 -17.34 -2.78 -3.96
CA PRO A 86 -17.26 -4.08 -3.29
C PRO A 86 -16.56 -4.03 -1.92
N VAL A 87 -16.45 -2.85 -1.29
CA VAL A 87 -15.76 -2.65 -0.01
C VAL A 87 -16.72 -2.18 1.07
N SER A 88 -16.68 -2.84 2.22
CA SER A 88 -17.45 -2.47 3.40
C SER A 88 -16.63 -1.67 4.41
N PRO A 89 -17.23 -0.66 5.07
CA PRO A 89 -16.56 0.05 6.15
C PRO A 89 -16.27 -0.92 7.32
N GLY A 90 -15.21 -0.66 8.07
CA GLY A 90 -14.76 -1.56 9.13
C GLY A 90 -14.17 -2.89 8.65
N GLU A 91 -14.13 -3.20 7.35
CA GLU A 91 -13.51 -4.43 6.83
C GLU A 91 -12.16 -4.15 6.17
N ILE A 92 -11.23 -5.10 6.28
CA ILE A 92 -9.96 -5.00 5.54
C ILE A 92 -10.27 -5.23 4.07
N PHE A 93 -9.86 -4.29 3.22
CA PHE A 93 -9.82 -4.48 1.78
C PHE A 93 -8.39 -4.51 1.27
N ARG A 94 -8.22 -5.13 0.11
CA ARG A 94 -6.95 -5.18 -0.62
C ARG A 94 -7.14 -4.77 -2.06
N LEU A 95 -6.31 -3.83 -2.50
CA LEU A 95 -6.18 -3.43 -3.89
C LEU A 95 -4.96 -4.11 -4.50
N TYR A 96 -5.15 -4.66 -5.68
CA TYR A 96 -4.08 -5.06 -6.58
C TYR A 96 -4.17 -4.18 -7.82
N ILE A 97 -3.12 -3.41 -8.09
CA ILE A 97 -3.09 -2.45 -9.20
C ILE A 97 -1.90 -2.81 -10.08
N LEU A 98 -2.17 -3.41 -11.23
CA LEU A 98 -1.18 -3.68 -12.27
C LEU A 98 -1.08 -2.49 -13.21
N VAL A 99 0.16 -2.04 -13.45
CA VAL A 99 0.49 -1.06 -14.48
C VAL A 99 0.58 -1.77 -15.82
N GLY A 100 -0.46 -1.66 -16.64
CA GLY A 100 -0.46 -2.15 -18.02
C GLY A 100 0.24 -1.18 -18.97
N ASP A 101 0.17 -1.46 -20.28
CA ASP A 101 0.81 -0.65 -21.31
C ASP A 101 0.19 0.76 -21.44
N ASP A 102 -1.12 0.88 -21.23
CA ASP A 102 -1.89 2.12 -21.43
C ASP A 102 -2.85 2.47 -20.27
N ARG A 103 -2.96 1.58 -19.28
CA ARG A 103 -3.94 1.68 -18.19
C ARG A 103 -3.50 0.96 -16.92
N PHE A 104 -4.10 1.35 -15.80
CA PHE A 104 -4.10 0.54 -14.59
C PHE A 104 -5.17 -0.53 -14.67
N HIS A 105 -4.84 -1.76 -14.27
CA HIS A 105 -5.80 -2.84 -14.04
C HIS A 105 -5.96 -3.03 -12.53
N VAL A 106 -7.19 -2.88 -12.03
CA VAL A 106 -7.49 -2.89 -10.59
C VAL A 106 -8.32 -4.12 -10.25
N ALA A 107 -7.88 -4.85 -9.24
CA ALA A 107 -8.65 -5.89 -8.57
C ALA A 107 -8.80 -5.54 -7.08
N ILE A 108 -9.95 -5.87 -6.51
CA ILE A 108 -10.29 -5.67 -5.10
C ILE A 108 -10.56 -7.03 -4.49
N ASN A 109 -9.90 -7.34 -3.37
CA ASN A 109 -10.08 -8.61 -2.64
C ASN A 109 -9.91 -9.85 -3.53
N GLY A 110 -8.98 -9.80 -4.49
CA GLY A 110 -8.70 -10.91 -5.42
C GLY A 110 -9.63 -10.98 -6.64
N HIS A 111 -10.65 -10.13 -6.73
CA HIS A 111 -11.58 -10.09 -7.85
C HIS A 111 -11.30 -8.89 -8.76
N PRO A 112 -11.23 -9.08 -10.10
CA PRO A 112 -11.14 -7.95 -11.04
C PRO A 112 -12.26 -6.94 -10.82
N TYR A 113 -11.92 -5.65 -10.82
CA TYR A 113 -12.86 -4.56 -10.55
C TYR A 113 -13.00 -3.62 -11.73
N CYS A 114 -11.92 -2.92 -12.12
CA CYS A 114 -11.98 -1.94 -13.20
C CYS A 114 -10.63 -1.80 -13.93
N THR A 115 -10.64 -1.05 -15.03
CA THR A 115 -9.42 -0.47 -15.59
C THR A 115 -9.50 1.06 -15.58
N TYR A 116 -8.34 1.73 -15.61
CA TYR A 116 -8.25 3.19 -15.65
C TYR A 116 -7.14 3.63 -16.60
N GLY A 117 -7.50 4.26 -17.73
CA GLY A 117 -6.53 4.74 -18.71
C GLY A 117 -5.63 5.83 -18.14
N PHE A 118 -4.35 5.82 -18.51
CA PHE A 118 -3.42 6.86 -18.04
C PHE A 118 -3.81 8.24 -18.59
N ARG A 119 -3.94 9.22 -17.70
CA ARG A 119 -4.22 10.63 -18.07
C ARG A 119 -3.04 11.58 -17.84
N GLY A 120 -1.93 11.03 -17.34
CA GLY A 120 -0.67 11.74 -17.15
C GLY A 120 0.50 10.76 -17.25
N PRO A 121 1.75 11.25 -17.31
CA PRO A 121 2.93 10.40 -17.46
C PRO A 121 3.15 9.52 -16.24
N LEU A 122 3.33 8.21 -16.44
CA LEU A 122 3.69 7.28 -15.35
C LEU A 122 4.98 7.69 -14.63
N ALA A 123 5.95 8.21 -15.38
CA ALA A 123 7.24 8.66 -14.86
C ALA A 123 7.14 9.83 -13.84
N ASP A 124 5.99 10.52 -13.84
CA ASP A 124 5.73 11.60 -12.90
C ASP A 124 5.26 11.07 -11.56
N ILE A 125 4.75 9.84 -11.46
CA ILE A 125 4.32 9.27 -10.18
C ILE A 125 5.53 9.02 -9.29
N ARG A 126 5.60 9.71 -8.15
CA ARG A 126 6.68 9.60 -7.16
C ARG A 126 6.21 9.24 -5.77
N THR A 127 4.93 9.39 -5.47
CA THR A 127 4.42 9.28 -4.10
C THR A 127 3.08 8.55 -4.08
N ILE A 128 2.89 7.67 -3.10
CA ILE A 128 1.59 7.08 -2.77
C ILE A 128 1.08 7.75 -1.49
N ARG A 129 -0.18 8.19 -1.52
CA ARG A 129 -0.90 8.70 -0.35
C ARG A 129 -2.16 7.91 -0.11
N ILE A 130 -2.36 7.45 1.12
CA ILE A 130 -3.58 6.78 1.57
C ILE A 130 -4.11 7.59 2.77
N ASP A 131 -5.32 8.13 2.66
CA ASP A 131 -5.87 9.05 3.65
C ASP A 131 -7.40 8.97 3.78
N LYS A 132 -7.94 9.89 4.60
CA LYS A 132 -9.33 9.96 5.10
C LYS A 132 -9.62 8.93 6.20
N ASP A 133 -10.71 8.18 6.11
CA ASP A 133 -11.32 7.46 7.22
C ASP A 133 -10.68 6.08 7.44
N ILE A 134 -9.34 6.06 7.53
CA ILE A 134 -8.54 4.85 7.69
C ILE A 134 -8.26 4.60 9.17
N GLN A 135 -8.61 3.40 9.63
CA GLN A 135 -8.22 2.90 10.93
C GLN A 135 -6.79 2.35 10.91
N GLN A 136 -6.50 1.50 9.92
CA GLN A 136 -5.24 0.76 9.84
C GLN A 136 -4.78 0.60 8.39
N ILE A 137 -3.47 0.76 8.16
CA ILE A 137 -2.81 0.33 6.93
C ILE A 137 -2.11 -0.98 7.24
N VAL A 138 -2.34 -2.01 6.41
CA VAL A 138 -1.74 -3.33 6.59
C VAL A 138 -0.68 -3.65 5.55
N GLN A 139 -0.72 -3.01 4.38
CA GLN A 139 0.21 -3.31 3.29
C GLN A 139 0.34 -2.12 2.32
N VAL A 140 1.57 -1.75 1.96
CA VAL A 140 1.87 -0.85 0.83
C VAL A 140 3.13 -1.36 0.12
N ASP A 141 2.94 -2.33 -0.76
CA ASP A 141 4.03 -3.00 -1.48
C ASP A 141 4.00 -2.63 -2.96
N HIS A 142 5.16 -2.57 -3.60
CA HIS A 142 5.29 -2.29 -5.03
C HIS A 142 6.40 -3.13 -5.64
N ARG A 143 6.05 -3.99 -6.59
CA ARG A 143 6.95 -5.03 -7.14
C ARG A 143 6.86 -5.09 -8.66
N GLN A 144 7.95 -5.43 -9.32
CA GLN A 144 7.94 -5.74 -10.75
C GLN A 144 7.36 -7.14 -10.95
N ALA A 145 6.31 -7.30 -11.76
CA ALA A 145 5.67 -8.60 -11.97
C ALA A 145 6.26 -9.43 -13.11
N TYR A 146 7.20 -8.88 -13.90
CA TYR A 146 7.76 -9.55 -15.09
C TYR A 146 9.15 -9.01 -15.47
N PRO A 147 10.12 -9.83 -15.95
CA PRO A 147 10.06 -11.26 -16.25
C PRO A 147 10.43 -12.20 -15.10
N ALA A 148 10.63 -11.71 -13.87
CA ALA A 148 11.00 -12.55 -12.73
C ALA A 148 9.90 -12.61 -11.66
N PRO A 149 8.88 -13.48 -11.81
CA PRO A 149 8.06 -13.89 -10.68
C PRO A 149 8.87 -14.88 -9.83
N PHE A 150 9.92 -14.42 -9.13
CA PHE A 150 10.61 -15.26 -8.16
C PHE A 150 11.21 -14.48 -6.97
N PRO A 151 10.93 -14.93 -5.72
CA PRO A 151 9.96 -15.94 -5.35
C PRO A 151 8.52 -15.42 -5.49
N ALA A 152 7.57 -16.35 -5.42
CA ALA A 152 6.15 -16.20 -5.70
C ALA A 152 5.56 -14.86 -5.24
N ILE A 153 5.03 -14.12 -6.20
CA ILE A 153 4.09 -13.02 -5.97
C ILE A 153 2.91 -13.58 -5.16
N GLN A 154 2.58 -12.88 -4.07
CA GLN A 154 1.44 -13.10 -3.17
C GLN A 154 1.56 -14.23 -2.13
N LEU A 155 2.60 -14.21 -1.29
CA LEU A 155 2.32 -14.57 0.10
C LEU A 155 1.51 -13.43 0.70
N GLU A 156 0.23 -13.68 0.95
CA GLU A 156 -0.54 -12.87 1.87
C GLU A 156 0.18 -12.95 3.22
N GLU A 157 0.95 -11.91 3.56
CA GLU A 157 1.64 -11.85 4.84
C GLU A 157 0.63 -11.52 5.94
N THR A 158 -0.40 -12.35 6.10
CA THR A 158 -1.48 -12.21 7.10
C THR A 158 -0.95 -12.16 8.53
N PHE A 159 0.27 -12.66 8.74
CA PHE A 159 0.96 -12.62 10.02
C PHE A 159 1.57 -11.25 10.34
N ASN A 160 1.75 -10.37 9.36
CA ASN A 160 2.32 -9.05 9.55
C ASN A 160 1.20 -8.03 9.77
N THR A 161 1.33 -7.22 10.82
CA THR A 161 0.40 -6.11 11.09
C THR A 161 0.53 -4.98 10.07
N PHE A 162 1.72 -4.83 9.49
CA PHE A 162 2.06 -3.87 8.45
C PHE A 162 3.25 -4.38 7.64
N SER A 163 3.18 -4.31 6.32
CA SER A 163 4.32 -4.46 5.40
C SER A 163 4.41 -3.26 4.47
N ASN A 164 5.65 -2.89 4.10
CA ASN A 164 5.89 -1.89 3.08
C ASN A 164 7.26 -2.07 2.46
N ASP A 165 7.31 -2.11 1.13
CA ASP A 165 8.57 -2.10 0.37
C ASP A 165 9.32 -0.78 0.57
N VAL A 166 10.62 -0.89 0.87
CA VAL A 166 11.46 0.30 1.06
C VAL A 166 11.97 0.79 -0.29
N PRO A 167 11.80 2.08 -0.61
CA PRO A 167 12.11 2.63 -1.92
C PRO A 167 13.62 2.74 -2.22
N LYS A 168 14.50 2.13 -1.45
CA LYS A 168 15.92 2.05 -1.76
C LYS A 168 16.58 1.03 -0.86
N GLN A 169 17.70 0.50 -1.34
CA GLN A 169 18.59 -0.25 -0.48
C GLN A 169 19.08 0.62 0.69
N PHE A 170 19.24 0.01 1.86
CA PHE A 170 19.81 0.69 3.01
C PHE A 170 21.31 0.92 2.77
N LEU A 171 21.75 2.18 2.92
CA LEU A 171 23.14 2.58 2.83
C LEU A 171 23.56 3.17 4.18
N PRO A 172 24.87 3.11 4.53
CA PRO A 172 25.39 3.80 5.71
C PRO A 172 24.93 5.27 5.75
N GLY A 173 24.39 5.70 6.88
CA GLY A 173 23.84 7.05 7.08
C GLY A 173 22.33 7.18 6.86
N HIS A 174 21.63 6.15 6.37
CA HIS A 174 20.17 6.16 6.36
C HIS A 174 19.58 6.14 7.79
N VAL A 175 18.52 6.93 8.00
CA VAL A 175 17.76 6.98 9.26
C VAL A 175 16.33 6.52 8.98
N ILE A 176 15.84 5.60 9.82
CA ILE A 176 14.46 5.12 9.80
C ILE A 176 13.78 5.62 11.06
N ILE A 177 12.65 6.31 10.90
CA ILE A 177 11.83 6.79 12.01
C ILE A 177 10.52 6.02 11.97
N MET A 178 10.20 5.36 13.08
CA MET A 178 8.95 4.64 13.27
C MET A 178 8.32 5.11 14.58
N THR A 179 7.06 5.51 14.51
CA THR A 179 6.24 5.86 15.67
C THR A 179 5.12 4.83 15.76
N ALA A 180 5.01 4.16 16.89
CA ALA A 180 3.97 3.17 17.15
C ALA A 180 3.45 3.32 18.58
N ILE A 181 2.16 3.03 18.78
CA ILE A 181 1.54 2.98 20.10
C ILE A 181 1.20 1.52 20.38
N PRO A 182 1.91 0.84 21.30
CA PRO A 182 1.59 -0.52 21.68
C PRO A 182 0.20 -0.59 22.31
N PHE A 183 -0.60 -1.57 21.90
CA PHE A 183 -1.90 -1.82 22.51
C PHE A 183 -1.72 -2.42 23.91
N GLY A 184 -2.65 -2.16 24.84
CA GLY A 184 -2.54 -2.28 26.30
C GLY A 184 -2.33 -3.67 26.92
N ASN A 185 -1.61 -4.59 26.25
CA ASN A 185 -1.13 -5.83 26.83
C ASN A 185 0.19 -5.57 27.60
N PRO A 186 0.17 -5.55 28.94
CA PRO A 186 1.35 -5.23 29.74
C PRO A 186 2.43 -6.32 29.72
N ARG A 187 2.17 -7.48 29.09
CA ARG A 187 3.17 -8.55 28.88
C ARG A 187 3.40 -8.82 27.39
N GLY A 188 2.91 -7.93 26.53
CA GLY A 188 3.01 -8.07 25.08
C GLY A 188 4.40 -7.72 24.56
N GLY A 189 4.48 -7.54 23.25
CA GLY A 189 5.66 -7.06 22.55
C GLY A 189 5.30 -6.80 21.10
N PHE A 190 6.27 -6.33 20.32
CA PHE A 190 6.11 -6.22 18.87
C PHE A 190 7.42 -6.59 18.19
N ILE A 191 7.35 -6.90 16.91
CA ILE A 191 8.52 -7.30 16.13
C ILE A 191 8.63 -6.37 14.93
N ILE A 192 9.80 -5.79 14.75
CA ILE A 192 10.20 -5.08 13.55
C ILE A 192 11.19 -5.98 12.80
N ARG A 193 10.91 -6.21 11.52
CA ARG A 193 11.76 -7.01 10.64
C ARG A 193 12.21 -6.19 9.45
N PHE A 194 13.50 -6.23 9.14
CA PHE A 194 14.02 -5.85 7.83
C PHE A 194 14.37 -7.13 7.08
N ASN A 195 13.55 -7.48 6.11
CA ASN A 195 13.73 -8.64 5.26
C ASN A 195 14.43 -8.21 3.96
N GLU A 196 15.29 -9.07 3.43
CA GLU A 196 15.83 -8.89 2.08
C GLU A 196 14.83 -9.49 1.08
N ASN A 197 14.26 -8.62 0.23
CA ASN A 197 13.24 -9.01 -0.74
C ASN A 197 13.72 -10.19 -1.59
N GLY A 198 12.85 -11.20 -1.69
CA GLY A 198 13.08 -12.40 -2.47
C GLY A 198 13.97 -13.47 -1.82
N THR A 199 14.35 -13.28 -0.54
CA THR A 199 15.12 -14.27 0.24
C THR A 199 14.41 -14.55 1.57
N LYS A 200 14.84 -15.57 2.33
CA LYS A 200 14.40 -15.73 3.73
C LYS A 200 15.34 -15.03 4.71
N LYS A 201 16.24 -14.19 4.19
CA LYS A 201 17.20 -13.47 5.01
C LYS A 201 16.51 -12.32 5.71
N GLN A 202 16.74 -12.26 7.01
CA GLN A 202 16.32 -11.18 7.88
C GLN A 202 17.57 -10.40 8.30
N ALA A 203 17.76 -9.22 7.71
CA ALA A 203 18.86 -8.32 8.03
C ALA A 203 18.76 -7.77 9.47
N LEU A 204 17.53 -7.55 9.95
CA LEU A 204 17.28 -7.16 11.34
C LEU A 204 16.01 -7.80 11.87
N HIS A 205 16.12 -8.38 13.05
CA HIS A 205 15.05 -8.74 13.96
C HIS A 205 15.16 -7.86 15.18
N LEU A 206 14.19 -6.99 15.41
CA LEU A 206 14.08 -6.19 16.63
C LEU A 206 12.77 -6.53 17.33
N ASN A 207 12.87 -7.04 18.56
CA ASN A 207 11.73 -7.54 19.31
C ASN A 207 11.76 -7.00 20.75
N PRO A 208 11.21 -5.79 20.97
CA PRO A 208 10.94 -5.26 22.30
C PRO A 208 9.83 -6.06 22.98
N ARG A 209 10.12 -6.56 24.18
CA ARG A 209 9.18 -7.32 25.01
C ARG A 209 8.86 -6.52 26.27
N PHE A 210 7.58 -6.44 26.60
CA PHE A 210 7.06 -5.77 27.79
C PHE A 210 6.88 -6.73 28.96
N ASP A 211 7.43 -7.96 28.87
CA ASP A 211 7.47 -8.86 30.02
C ASP A 211 8.25 -8.24 31.20
N PRO A 212 8.16 -8.81 32.43
CA PRO A 212 8.78 -8.22 33.62
C PRO A 212 10.29 -7.98 33.55
N HIS A 213 10.99 -8.58 32.59
CA HIS A 213 12.42 -8.39 32.39
C HIS A 213 12.75 -7.27 31.39
N TYR A 214 11.75 -6.71 30.71
CA TYR A 214 11.86 -5.59 29.76
C TYR A 214 13.01 -5.76 28.76
N VAL A 215 13.07 -6.93 28.11
CA VAL A 215 14.17 -7.28 27.21
C VAL A 215 13.89 -6.79 25.78
N VAL A 216 14.92 -6.24 25.13
CA VAL A 216 14.92 -5.97 23.70
C VAL A 216 15.80 -7.00 22.99
N VAL A 217 15.17 -7.97 22.33
CA VAL A 217 15.88 -9.00 21.56
C VAL A 217 16.24 -8.45 20.19
N ARG A 218 17.51 -8.63 19.80
CA ARG A 218 18.04 -8.25 18.48
C ARG A 218 18.72 -9.44 17.84
N ASN A 219 18.38 -9.76 16.60
CA ASN A 219 19.00 -10.86 15.86
C ASN A 219 19.00 -10.60 14.35
N SER A 220 19.61 -11.50 13.58
CA SER A 220 19.48 -11.63 12.14
C SER A 220 19.24 -13.09 11.79
N HIS A 221 18.62 -13.36 10.64
CA HIS A 221 18.49 -14.70 10.09
C HIS A 221 19.15 -14.72 8.72
N THR A 222 20.08 -15.64 8.50
CA THR A 222 20.68 -15.88 7.19
C THR A 222 20.22 -17.24 6.70
N ASP A 223 19.89 -17.35 5.40
CA ASP A 223 19.78 -18.66 4.76
C ASP A 223 21.18 -19.27 4.68
N THR A 224 21.63 -19.89 5.77
CA THR A 224 22.78 -20.80 5.75
C THR A 224 22.23 -22.21 5.69
N LEU A 225 22.15 -22.75 4.48
CA LEU A 225 22.38 -24.17 4.26
C LEU A 225 23.88 -24.39 4.52
N GLU A 226 24.24 -24.72 5.76
CA GLU A 226 25.35 -25.64 6.02
C GLU A 226 24.78 -27.03 6.24
#